data_AF-A0A7S1YVA7-F1
#
_entry.id   AF-A0A7S1YVA7-F1
#
_cell.length_a   1.000
_cell.length_b   1.000
_cell.length_c   1.000
_cell.angle_alpha   90.00
_cell.angle_beta   90.00
_cell.angle_gamma   90.00
#
_symmetry.space_group_name_H-M   'P 1'
#
loop_
_entity.id
_entity.type
_entity.pdbx_description
1 polymer ?
#
loop_
_entity_poly.entity_id
_entity_poly.type
_entity_poly.pdbx_seq_one_letter_code
_entity_poly.pdbx_strand_id
1 'polypeptide(L)'
;EYPSWWVPPECDADLVAECDSVRRLLNDGEFQSSVNALAFKTLSEQPYGEGYILTKVVIAAVGPAGICLKAQAKYRYDVNGPLRTLDVLVPFGGEPKRDVQGLRAAVLGAVMAAES
;
A
#
# COMPACT_ATOMS: atom_id res chain seq x y z
N GLU A 1 -9.15 6.86 -8.83
CA GLU A 1 -9.47 5.70 -9.67
C GLU A 1 -8.35 4.69 -9.52
N TYR A 2 -8.66 3.39 -9.45
CA TYR A 2 -7.62 2.36 -9.37
C TYR A 2 -6.94 2.19 -10.75
N PRO A 3 -5.67 1.79 -10.78
CA PRO A 3 -4.97 1.55 -12.03
C PRO A 3 -5.52 0.30 -12.74
N SER A 4 -5.32 0.21 -14.06
CA SER A 4 -5.88 -0.88 -14.88
C SER A 4 -5.39 -2.29 -14.51
N TRP A 5 -4.26 -2.40 -13.81
CA TRP A 5 -3.75 -3.66 -13.27
C TRP A 5 -4.39 -4.07 -11.94
N TRP A 6 -5.14 -3.17 -11.29
CA TRP A 6 -5.79 -3.48 -10.02
C TRP A 6 -6.86 -4.54 -10.23
N VAL A 7 -6.84 -5.55 -9.36
CA VAL A 7 -7.85 -6.60 -9.34
C VAL A 7 -8.51 -6.57 -7.96
N PRO A 8 -9.81 -6.32 -7.88
CA PRO A 8 -10.55 -6.43 -6.63
C PRO A 8 -10.79 -7.92 -6.28
N PRO A 9 -10.80 -8.28 -4.98
CA PRO A 9 -11.13 -9.64 -4.57
C PRO A 9 -12.64 -9.86 -4.65
N GLU A 10 -13.16 -10.27 -5.82
CA GLU A 10 -14.62 -10.25 -6.07
C GLU A 10 -15.29 -11.63 -6.18
N CYS A 11 -14.56 -12.75 -6.13
CA CYS A 11 -15.14 -14.07 -6.45
C CYS A 11 -14.83 -15.20 -5.48
N ASP A 12 -13.83 -15.05 -4.61
CA ASP A 12 -13.41 -16.10 -3.68
C ASP A 12 -13.55 -15.55 -2.25
N ALA A 13 -14.48 -16.12 -1.49
CA ALA A 13 -14.81 -15.67 -0.15
C ALA A 13 -13.62 -15.78 0.81
N ASP A 14 -12.79 -16.81 0.66
CA ASP A 14 -11.60 -17.01 1.48
C ASP A 14 -10.55 -15.96 1.12
N LEU A 15 -10.38 -15.65 -0.16
CA LEU A 15 -9.46 -14.61 -0.61
C LEU A 15 -9.91 -13.21 -0.20
N VAL A 16 -11.22 -12.92 -0.22
CA VAL A 16 -11.78 -11.66 0.28
C VAL A 16 -11.50 -11.51 1.77
N ALA A 17 -11.80 -12.56 2.54
CA ALA A 17 -11.56 -12.57 3.99
C ALA A 17 -10.08 -12.39 4.31
N GLU A 18 -9.20 -13.04 3.54
CA GLU A 18 -7.76 -12.89 3.70
C GLU A 18 -7.27 -11.47 3.36
N CYS A 19 -7.74 -10.88 2.25
CA CYS A 19 -7.39 -9.50 1.90
C CYS A 19 -7.77 -8.52 3.04
N ASP A 20 -8.95 -8.69 3.63
CA ASP A 20 -9.36 -7.85 4.75
C ASP A 20 -8.57 -8.14 6.04
N SER A 21 -8.29 -9.40 6.32
CA SER A 21 -7.45 -9.81 7.46
C SER A 21 -6.06 -9.18 7.39
N VAL A 22 -5.39 -9.30 6.24
CA VAL A 22 -4.08 -8.68 5.98
C VAL A 22 -4.16 -7.16 6.08
N ARG A 23 -5.19 -6.54 5.50
CA ARG A 23 -5.40 -5.09 5.59
C ARG A 23 -5.48 -4.63 7.05
N ARG A 24 -6.20 -5.37 7.90
CA ARG A 24 -6.32 -5.06 9.34
C ARG A 24 -4.98 -5.24 10.05
N LEU A 25 -4.30 -6.36 9.81
CA LEU A 25 -3.00 -6.67 10.39
C LEU A 25 -1.96 -5.59 10.07
N LEU A 26 -1.83 -5.20 8.80
CA LEU A 26 -0.88 -4.16 8.38
C LEU A 26 -1.23 -2.77 8.93
N ASN A 27 -2.49 -2.53 9.30
CA ASN A 27 -2.90 -1.30 9.96
C ASN A 27 -2.73 -1.35 11.49
N ASP A 28 -2.27 -2.46 12.05
CA ASP A 28 -1.88 -2.52 13.46
C ASP A 28 -0.62 -1.68 13.71
N GLY A 29 -0.45 -1.23 14.96
CA GLY A 29 0.65 -0.37 15.40
C GLY A 29 2.03 -0.95 15.14
N GLU A 30 2.17 -2.28 15.23
CA GLU A 30 3.46 -2.97 15.05
C GLU A 30 3.99 -2.89 13.60
N PHE A 31 3.10 -2.80 12.59
CA PHE A 31 3.47 -2.74 11.17
C PHE A 31 3.59 -1.32 10.63
N GLN A 32 3.30 -0.29 11.44
CA GLN A 32 3.28 1.10 10.96
C GLN A 32 4.62 1.56 10.39
N SER A 33 5.74 1.10 10.96
CA SER A 33 7.07 1.41 10.44
C SER A 33 7.24 0.91 9.00
N SER A 34 6.93 -0.36 8.75
CA SER A 34 7.06 -1.00 7.45
C SER A 34 6.05 -0.44 6.43
N VAL A 35 4.84 -0.10 6.87
CA VAL A 35 3.82 0.56 6.03
C VAL A 35 4.25 1.97 5.62
N ASN A 36 4.85 2.74 6.52
CA ASN A 36 5.41 4.06 6.20
C ASN A 36 6.59 3.94 5.23
N ALA A 37 7.49 2.98 5.45
CA ALA A 37 8.61 2.70 4.55
C ALA A 37 8.12 2.33 3.14
N LEU A 38 7.09 1.49 3.05
CA LEU A 38 6.48 1.09 1.78
C LEU A 38 5.87 2.27 1.03
N ALA A 39 5.11 3.13 1.72
CA ALA A 39 4.56 4.33 1.11
C ALA A 39 5.65 5.30 0.66
N PHE A 40 6.69 5.49 1.47
CA PHE A 40 7.80 6.39 1.15
C PHE A 40 8.57 5.89 -0.08
N LYS A 41 8.96 4.61 -0.10
CA LYS A 41 9.65 4.00 -1.24
C LYS A 41 8.84 4.16 -2.52
N THR A 42 7.57 3.77 -2.49
CA THR A 42 6.68 3.86 -3.66
C THR A 42 6.48 5.30 -4.13
N LEU A 43 6.35 6.26 -3.20
CA LEU A 43 6.25 7.67 -3.57
C LEU A 43 7.56 8.20 -4.15
N SER A 44 8.71 7.81 -3.62
CA SER A 44 10.02 8.30 -4.11
C SER A 44 10.28 7.95 -5.58
N GLU A 45 9.66 6.88 -6.08
CA GLU A 45 9.72 6.48 -7.49
C GLU A 45 8.78 7.31 -8.39
N GLN A 46 7.86 8.10 -7.81
CA GLN A 46 6.94 8.96 -8.54
C GLN A 46 7.53 10.36 -8.77
N PRO A 47 7.16 11.03 -9.88
CA PRO A 47 7.52 12.43 -10.10
C PRO A 47 7.11 13.30 -8.90
N TYR A 48 8.05 14.08 -8.37
CA TYR A 48 7.88 14.96 -7.21
C TYR A 48 7.60 14.25 -5.87
N GLY A 49 7.75 12.93 -5.80
CA GLY A 49 7.52 12.14 -4.59
C GLY A 49 8.38 12.52 -3.39
N GLU A 50 9.66 12.81 -3.62
CA GLU A 50 10.61 13.27 -2.59
C GLU A 50 10.22 14.61 -1.95
N GLY A 51 9.34 15.36 -2.63
CA GLY A 51 8.78 16.61 -2.12
C GLY A 51 7.75 16.39 -1.02
N TYR A 52 7.31 15.17 -0.73
CA TYR A 52 6.30 14.91 0.29
C TYR A 52 6.90 14.47 1.63
N ILE A 53 6.34 15.00 2.71
CA ILE A 53 6.58 14.55 4.09
C ILE A 53 5.32 13.82 4.54
N LEU A 54 5.44 12.51 4.79
CA LEU A 54 4.33 11.68 5.23
C LEU A 54 4.01 11.93 6.70
N THR A 55 2.73 12.10 7.03
CA THR A 55 2.25 12.31 8.40
C THR A 55 1.46 11.12 8.92
N LYS A 56 0.74 10.43 8.03
CA LYS A 56 -0.04 9.23 8.35
C LYS A 56 -0.17 8.37 7.11
N VAL A 57 0.02 7.07 7.25
CA VAL A 57 -0.20 6.11 6.17
C VAL A 57 -1.08 4.99 6.70
N VAL A 58 -2.05 4.56 5.90
CA VAL A 58 -2.89 3.41 6.21
C VAL A 58 -3.08 2.55 4.98
N ILE A 59 -3.22 1.24 5.15
CA ILE A 59 -3.64 0.34 4.08
C ILE A 59 -5.14 0.52 3.85
N ALA A 60 -5.51 1.05 2.70
CA ALA A 60 -6.90 1.27 2.33
C ALA A 60 -7.53 0.01 1.72
N ALA A 61 -6.77 -0.71 0.89
CA ALA A 61 -7.21 -1.97 0.30
C ALA A 61 -6.02 -2.90 0.02
N VAL A 62 -6.28 -4.20 0.10
CA VAL A 62 -5.39 -5.26 -0.39
C VAL A 62 -6.18 -6.00 -1.45
N GLY A 63 -5.56 -6.26 -2.60
CA GLY A 63 -6.15 -7.04 -3.67
C GLY A 63 -5.16 -8.07 -4.20
N PRO A 64 -5.64 -9.07 -4.97
CA PRO A 64 -4.82 -10.07 -5.65
C PRO A 64 -3.58 -9.55 -6.40
N ALA A 65 -3.65 -8.33 -6.93
CA ALA A 65 -2.58 -7.75 -7.75
C ALA A 65 -1.68 -6.74 -7.00
N GLY A 66 -2.05 -6.33 -5.78
CA GLY A 66 -1.27 -5.33 -5.06
C GLY A 66 -1.93 -4.76 -3.81
N ILE A 67 -1.32 -3.69 -3.28
CA ILE A 67 -1.72 -2.98 -2.07
C ILE A 67 -2.02 -1.52 -2.44
N CYS A 68 -3.09 -0.97 -1.88
CA CYS A 68 -3.40 0.45 -1.96
C CYS A 68 -3.30 1.07 -0.58
N LEU A 69 -2.44 2.09 -0.45
CA LEU A 69 -2.26 2.88 0.75
C LEU A 69 -2.85 4.28 0.57
N LYS A 70 -3.39 4.83 1.65
CA LYS A 70 -3.75 6.25 1.75
C LYS A 70 -2.71 6.94 2.61
N ALA A 71 -1.94 7.83 1.99
CA ALA A 71 -0.91 8.60 2.66
C ALA A 71 -1.37 10.05 2.83
N GLN A 72 -1.47 10.53 4.08
CA GLN A 72 -1.54 11.95 4.36
C GLN A 72 -0.14 12.53 4.33
N ALA A 73 0.05 13.60 3.55
CA ALA A 73 1.34 14.22 3.35
C ALA A 73 1.27 15.74 3.26
N LYS A 74 2.37 16.42 3.58
CA LYS A 74 2.61 17.83 3.28
C LYS A 74 3.71 17.98 2.26
N TYR A 75 3.68 19.06 1.48
CA TYR A 75 4.78 19.37 0.59
C TYR A 75 5.92 20.03 1.39
N ARG A 76 7.14 19.52 1.24
CA ARG A 76 8.34 19.96 1.97
C ARG A 76 8.65 21.43 1.75
N TYR A 77 8.39 21.94 0.55
CA TYR A 77 8.66 23.34 0.19
C TYR A 77 7.49 24.28 0.51
N ASP A 78 6.39 23.75 1.04
CA ASP A 78 5.23 24.51 1.52
C ASP A 78 4.79 23.94 2.88
N VAL A 79 5.61 24.19 3.90
CA VAL A 79 5.44 23.61 5.26
C VAL A 79 4.12 24.04 5.92
N ASN A 80 3.62 25.23 5.55
CA ASN A 80 2.33 25.77 6.00
C ASN A 80 1.17 25.39 5.07
N GLY A 81 1.46 24.66 4.00
CA GLY A 81 0.48 24.18 3.04
C GLY A 81 -0.49 23.16 3.62
N PRO A 82 -1.62 22.93 2.93
CA PRO A 82 -2.63 21.99 3.36
C PRO A 82 -2.11 20.54 3.35
N LEU A 83 -2.60 19.73 4.27
CA LEU A 83 -2.45 18.28 4.20
C LEU A 83 -3.16 17.76 2.96
N ARG A 84 -2.48 16.91 2.20
CA ARG A 84 -3.04 16.21 1.04
C ARG A 84 -3.14 14.74 1.35
N THR A 85 -4.18 14.10 0.82
CA THR A 85 -4.28 12.63 0.79
C THR A 85 -3.84 12.15 -0.58
N LEU A 86 -2.84 11.27 -0.59
CA LEU A 86 -2.27 10.66 -1.77
C LEU A 86 -2.64 9.18 -1.78
N ASP A 87 -2.97 8.68 -2.96
CA ASP A 87 -3.20 7.26 -3.20
C ASP A 87 -1.86 6.67 -3.65
N VAL A 88 -1.32 5.75 -2.84
CA VAL A 88 -0.05 5.09 -3.12
C VAL A 88 -0.36 3.63 -3.46
N LEU A 89 -0.03 3.25 -4.69
CA LEU A 89 -0.41 1.95 -5.26
C LEU A 89 0.84 1.10 -5.46
N VAL A 90 0.87 -0.06 -4.81
CA VAL A 90 2.00 -0.99 -4.80
C VAL A 90 1.60 -2.26 -5.55
N PRO A 91 2.08 -2.48 -6.78
CA PRO A 91 1.84 -3.73 -7.48
C PRO A 91 2.70 -4.86 -6.89
N PHE A 92 2.17 -6.08 -6.83
CA PHE A 92 2.98 -7.27 -6.50
C PHE A 92 3.86 -7.74 -7.67
N GLY A 93 3.52 -7.31 -8.89
CA GLY A 93 4.14 -7.80 -10.11
C GLY A 93 3.61 -9.17 -10.57
N GLY A 94 3.66 -9.40 -11.88
CA GLY A 94 3.20 -10.63 -12.52
C GLY A 94 1.70 -10.86 -12.39
N GLU A 95 1.29 -12.13 -12.41
CA GLU A 95 -0.11 -12.53 -12.36
C GLU A 95 -0.75 -12.25 -10.98
N PRO A 96 -2.04 -11.86 -10.93
CA PRO A 96 -2.81 -11.72 -9.70
C PRO A 96 -2.82 -13.01 -8.88
N LYS A 97 -2.65 -12.89 -7.56
CA LYS A 97 -2.64 -14.03 -6.64
C LYS A 97 -4.06 -14.55 -6.45
N ARG A 98 -4.28 -15.82 -6.80
CA ARG A 98 -5.61 -16.46 -6.81
C ARG A 98 -5.87 -17.33 -5.58
N ASP A 99 -4.92 -17.39 -4.66
CA ASP A 99 -5.02 -18.18 -3.43
C ASP A 99 -4.41 -17.41 -2.24
N VAL A 100 -4.83 -17.81 -1.04
CA VAL A 100 -4.44 -17.21 0.24
C VAL A 100 -2.92 -17.25 0.46
N GLN A 101 -2.27 -18.35 0.11
CA GLN A 101 -0.83 -18.53 0.37
C GLN A 101 0.00 -17.59 -0.52
N GLY A 102 -0.33 -17.52 -1.81
CA GLY A 102 0.29 -16.62 -2.77
C GLY A 102 0.06 -15.16 -2.42
N LEU A 103 -1.13 -14.80 -1.95
CA LEU A 103 -1.43 -13.44 -1.48
C LEU A 103 -0.54 -13.08 -0.28
N ARG A 104 -0.49 -13.92 0.75
CA ARG A 104 0.34 -13.69 1.94
C ARG A 104 1.81 -13.54 1.58
N ALA A 105 2.34 -14.43 0.75
CA ALA A 105 3.73 -14.38 0.31
C ALA A 105 4.03 -13.08 -0.46
N ALA A 106 3.13 -12.65 -1.34
CA ALA A 106 3.29 -11.41 -2.10
C ALA A 106 3.26 -10.16 -1.21
N VAL A 107 2.35 -10.13 -0.24
CA VAL A 107 2.26 -9.02 0.74
C VAL A 107 3.53 -8.94 1.59
N LEU A 108 3.97 -10.06 2.16
CA LEU A 108 5.19 -10.10 2.96
C LEU A 108 6.40 -9.67 2.14
N GLY A 109 6.51 -10.15 0.90
CA GLY A 109 7.55 -9.74 -0.03
C GLY A 109 7.55 -8.23 -0.29
N ALA A 110 6.38 -7.63 -0.51
CA ALA A 110 6.26 -6.19 -0.73
C ALA A 110 6.66 -5.37 0.50
N VAL A 111 6.22 -5.79 1.69
CA VAL A 111 6.53 -5.10 2.96
C VAL A 111 8.01 -5.21 3.30
N MET A 112 8.60 -6.41 3.20
CA MET A 112 10.03 -6.64 3.47
C MET A 112 10.93 -5.90 2.47
N ALA A 113 10.54 -5.87 1.20
CA ALA A 113 11.28 -5.14 0.17
C ALA A 113 11.29 -3.62 0.41
N ALA A 114 10.39 -3.08 1.23
CA ALA A 114 10.39 -1.66 1.58
C ALA A 114 11.35 -1.31 2.73
N GLU A 115 11.79 -2.31 3.51
CA GLU A 115 12.69 -2.13 4.65
C GLU A 115 14.17 -2.21 4.26
N SER A 116 14.48 -2.65 3.03
CA SER A 116 15.81 -2.71 2.44
C SER A 116 16.16 -1.42 1.70
#